data_AF-A0A7C1YNS9-F1
#
_entry.id   AF-A0A7C1YNS9-F1
#
_cell.length_a   1.000
_cell.length_b   1.000
_cell.length_c   1.000
_cell.angle_alpha   90.00
_cell.angle_beta   90.00
_cell.angle_gamma   90.00
#
_symmetry.space_group_name_H-M   'P 1'
#
loop_
_entity.id
_entity.type
_entity.pdbx_description
1 polymer ?
#
loop_
_entity_poly.entity_id
_entity_poly.type
_entity_poly.pdbx_seq_one_letter_code
_entity_poly.pdbx_strand_id
1 'polypeptide(L)'
;MSGNIRVLCVVVSAVFLLSLPDVGTSAIPAEETAALRAAIEDLTGTFGRQYPQGRDYLSKLDDVERRGDQDQFETLRREALVANLLVSGNPILFVMRAQYKKDHHNTATMFKTGEINTKSFSGGGALKTIDFGRGGKVETLIETSEGLIRDPEVHFDGGRIVFAMRKNIDDDYHIYEINADATGLKQLTSAPGVADFDPLYLPDDSIVFSSTREPKY
;
A
#
# COMPACT_ATOMS: atom_id res chain seq x y z
N MET A 1 47.67 -18.75 -67.87
CA MET A 1 46.23 -18.55 -67.61
C MET A 1 46.06 -18.42 -66.10
N SER A 2 46.41 -17.29 -65.49
CA SER A 2 45.59 -16.09 -65.26
C SER A 2 44.31 -16.37 -64.45
N GLY A 3 44.33 -16.01 -63.17
CA GLY A 3 43.17 -16.03 -62.28
C GLY A 3 43.51 -15.51 -60.87
N ASN A 4 43.96 -14.26 -60.75
CA ASN A 4 44.18 -13.60 -59.46
C ASN A 4 42.83 -13.18 -58.87
N ILE A 5 42.45 -13.79 -57.74
CA ILE A 5 41.31 -13.36 -56.91
C ILE A 5 41.76 -12.16 -56.08
N ARG A 6 41.17 -10.99 -56.33
CA ARG A 6 41.33 -9.80 -55.50
C ARG A 6 40.36 -9.88 -54.33
N VAL A 7 40.89 -10.08 -53.12
CA VAL A 7 40.15 -9.92 -51.87
C VAL A 7 40.03 -8.43 -51.57
N LEU A 8 38.81 -7.91 -51.62
CA LEU A 8 38.47 -6.54 -51.27
C LEU A 8 38.26 -6.46 -49.75
N CYS A 9 39.30 -6.13 -49.00
CA CYS A 9 39.17 -5.74 -47.60
C CYS A 9 38.71 -4.29 -47.51
N VAL A 10 37.43 -4.07 -47.26
CA VAL A 10 36.89 -2.75 -46.92
C VAL A 10 37.21 -2.48 -45.45
N VAL A 11 38.18 -1.61 -45.20
CA VAL A 11 38.44 -1.04 -43.87
C VAL A 11 37.39 0.04 -43.63
N VAL A 12 36.32 -0.29 -42.92
CA VAL A 12 35.39 0.72 -42.39
C VAL A 12 36.05 1.33 -41.15
N SER A 13 36.65 2.51 -41.32
CA SER A 13 37.05 3.34 -40.19
C SER A 13 35.80 3.85 -39.48
N ALA A 14 35.32 3.11 -38.50
CA ALA A 14 34.33 3.59 -37.56
C ALA A 14 34.98 4.67 -36.69
N VAL A 15 34.65 5.93 -36.96
CA VAL A 15 34.91 7.04 -36.04
C VAL A 15 34.08 6.75 -34.80
N PHE A 16 34.74 6.24 -33.75
CA PHE A 16 34.18 6.25 -32.41
C PHE A 16 34.05 7.71 -31.98
N LEU A 17 32.87 8.30 -32.22
CA LEU A 17 32.37 9.35 -31.36
C LEU A 17 32.18 8.70 -29.99
N LEU A 18 33.22 8.82 -29.16
CA LEU A 18 33.08 8.68 -27.72
C LEU A 18 32.08 9.75 -27.29
N SER A 19 30.80 9.40 -27.29
CA SER A 19 29.83 10.04 -26.42
C SER A 19 30.36 9.82 -25.01
N LEU A 20 31.02 10.85 -24.47
CA LEU A 20 31.21 11.00 -23.05
C LEU A 20 29.84 10.71 -22.41
N PRO A 21 29.75 9.90 -21.34
CA PRO A 21 28.53 9.88 -20.57
C PRO A 21 28.29 11.33 -20.15
N ASP A 22 27.16 11.88 -20.60
CA ASP A 22 26.62 13.06 -19.99
C ASP A 22 26.56 12.73 -18.50
N VAL A 23 27.39 13.38 -17.69
CA VAL A 23 27.27 13.28 -16.23
C VAL A 23 26.00 14.07 -15.95
N GLY A 24 24.88 13.36 -16.14
CA GLY A 24 23.55 13.90 -16.03
C GLY A 24 23.37 14.40 -14.63
N THR A 25 23.56 15.70 -14.46
CA THR A 25 22.76 16.46 -13.51
C THR A 25 21.35 16.38 -14.05
N SER A 26 20.63 15.29 -13.75
CA SER A 26 19.18 15.30 -13.95
C SER A 26 18.66 16.31 -12.93
N ALA A 27 18.55 17.56 -13.36
CA ALA A 27 17.90 18.59 -12.59
C ALA A 27 16.54 18.03 -12.12
N ILE A 28 16.23 18.23 -10.84
CA ILE A 28 14.94 17.80 -10.29
C ILE A 28 13.85 18.39 -11.19
N PRO A 29 12.90 17.59 -11.71
CA PRO A 29 11.87 18.10 -12.60
C PRO A 29 11.10 19.23 -11.92
N ALA A 30 10.96 20.38 -12.61
CA ALA A 30 10.30 21.56 -12.04
C ALA A 30 8.84 21.29 -11.61
N GLU A 31 8.19 20.31 -12.24
CA GLU A 31 6.86 19.86 -11.84
C GLU A 31 6.86 19.16 -10.47
N GLU A 32 7.91 18.41 -10.13
CA GLU A 32 8.03 17.73 -8.85
C GLU A 32 8.31 18.71 -7.71
N THR A 33 9.18 19.70 -7.93
CA THR A 33 9.42 20.76 -6.94
C THR A 33 8.18 21.62 -6.73
N ALA A 34 7.46 21.98 -7.80
CA ALA A 34 6.19 22.70 -7.72
C ALA A 34 5.12 21.90 -6.97
N ALA A 35 4.99 20.60 -7.24
CA ALA A 35 4.03 19.73 -6.56
C ALA A 35 4.33 19.61 -5.05
N LEU A 36 5.60 19.41 -4.68
CA LEU A 36 5.98 19.34 -3.27
C LEU A 36 5.76 20.67 -2.55
N ARG A 37 6.09 21.80 -3.20
CA ARG A 37 5.83 23.14 -2.66
C ARG A 37 4.35 23.36 -2.37
N ALA A 38 3.49 23.05 -3.34
CA ALA A 38 2.04 23.18 -3.19
C ALA A 38 1.51 22.30 -2.05
N ALA A 39 2.02 21.07 -1.91
CA ALA A 39 1.65 20.19 -0.80
C ALA A 39 2.07 20.77 0.56
N ILE A 40 3.31 21.29 0.68
CA ILE A 40 3.77 21.90 1.94
C ILE A 40 2.95 23.13 2.31
N GLU A 41 2.61 23.98 1.33
CA GLU A 41 1.77 25.16 1.53
C GLU A 41 0.34 24.77 1.98
N ASP A 42 -0.27 23.77 1.33
CA ASP A 42 -1.58 23.25 1.70
C ASP A 42 -1.58 22.65 3.11
N LEU A 43 -0.58 21.82 3.44
CA LEU A 43 -0.44 21.24 4.78
C LEU A 43 -0.22 22.32 5.85
N THR A 44 0.58 23.34 5.54
CA THR A 44 0.82 24.48 6.43
C THR A 44 -0.47 25.28 6.66
N GLY A 45 -1.25 25.53 5.60
CA GLY A 45 -2.53 26.23 5.68
C GLY A 45 -3.60 25.44 6.43
N THR A 46 -3.67 24.12 6.19
CA THR A 46 -4.68 23.23 6.76
C THR A 46 -4.42 22.91 8.23
N PHE A 47 -3.18 22.56 8.60
CA PHE A 47 -2.84 22.07 9.94
C PHE A 47 -2.18 23.11 10.84
N GLY A 48 -1.67 24.22 10.29
CA GLY A 48 -1.10 25.33 11.05
C GLY A 48 -0.09 24.88 12.11
N ARG A 49 -0.42 25.06 13.39
CA ARG A 49 0.46 24.69 14.52
C ARG A 49 0.75 23.20 14.63
N GLN A 50 -0.07 22.34 14.03
CA GLN A 50 0.13 20.89 14.01
C GLN A 50 1.09 20.45 12.90
N TYR A 51 1.50 21.37 12.00
CA TYR A 51 2.55 21.17 10.99
C TYR A 51 3.60 22.30 11.08
N PRO A 52 4.33 22.41 12.21
CA PRO A 52 5.14 23.59 12.50
C PRO A 52 6.37 23.76 11.58
N GLN A 53 6.85 22.68 10.96
CA GLN A 53 8.05 22.67 10.13
C GLN A 53 7.81 23.17 8.69
N GLY A 54 6.57 23.50 8.31
CA GLY A 54 6.23 23.83 6.92
C GLY A 54 7.11 24.93 6.29
N ARG A 55 7.40 26.00 7.04
CA ARG A 55 8.30 27.07 6.58
C ARG A 55 9.73 26.60 6.38
N ASP A 56 10.22 25.74 7.27
CA ASP A 56 11.57 25.18 7.17
C ASP A 56 11.67 24.23 5.97
N TYR A 57 10.62 23.45 5.68
CA TYR A 57 10.58 22.59 4.50
C TYR A 57 10.59 23.39 3.19
N LEU A 58 9.88 24.52 3.12
CA LEU A 58 9.94 25.41 1.95
C LEU A 58 11.35 25.97 1.74
N SER A 59 12.00 26.43 2.81
CA SER A 59 13.39 26.92 2.72
C SER A 59 14.37 25.83 2.29
N LYS A 60 14.21 24.60 2.79
CA LYS A 60 15.03 23.46 2.35
C LYS A 60 14.76 23.10 0.89
N LEU A 61 13.52 23.21 0.44
CA LEU A 61 13.15 22.93 -0.96
C LEU A 61 13.83 23.92 -1.91
N ASP A 62 13.84 25.22 -1.57
CA ASP A 62 14.56 26.24 -2.34
C ASP A 62 16.07 25.94 -2.45
N ASP A 63 16.67 25.43 -1.38
CA ASP A 63 18.09 25.08 -1.35
C ASP A 63 18.39 23.84 -2.21
N VAL A 64 17.55 22.80 -2.10
CA VAL A 64 17.68 21.55 -2.84
C VAL A 64 17.45 21.75 -4.34
N GLU A 65 16.44 22.54 -4.72
CA GLU A 65 16.14 22.90 -6.10
C GLU A 65 17.32 23.62 -6.75
N ARG A 66 17.94 24.59 -6.06
CA ARG A 66 19.14 25.29 -6.55
C ARG A 66 20.36 24.39 -6.72
N ARG A 67 20.49 23.35 -5.90
CA ARG A 67 21.62 22.41 -5.95
C ARG A 67 21.42 21.29 -6.97
N GLY A 68 20.17 21.01 -7.36
CA GLY A 68 19.84 19.89 -8.23
C GLY A 68 20.15 18.53 -7.59
N ASP A 69 20.03 18.42 -6.26
CA ASP A 69 20.35 17.20 -5.51
C ASP A 69 19.08 16.33 -5.35
N GLN A 70 18.94 15.33 -6.23
CA GLN A 70 17.77 14.44 -6.26
C GLN A 70 17.62 13.64 -4.95
N ASP A 71 18.70 13.21 -4.32
CA ASP A 71 18.64 12.39 -3.10
C ASP A 71 18.16 13.24 -1.90
N GLN A 72 18.63 14.48 -1.80
CA GLN A 72 18.11 15.43 -0.81
C GLN A 72 16.66 15.81 -1.09
N PHE A 73 16.26 15.92 -2.35
CA PHE A 73 14.87 16.17 -2.73
C PHE A 73 13.95 15.03 -2.26
N GLU A 74 14.33 13.79 -2.54
CA GLU A 74 13.56 12.62 -2.11
C GLU A 74 13.45 12.51 -0.59
N THR A 75 14.55 12.80 0.11
CA THR A 75 14.58 12.84 1.57
C THR A 75 13.62 13.90 2.11
N LEU A 76 13.72 15.14 1.60
CA LEU A 76 12.85 16.24 1.99
C LEU A 76 11.38 15.96 1.68
N ARG A 77 11.10 15.41 0.49
CA ARG A 77 9.74 15.02 0.06
C ARG A 77 9.14 14.04 1.05
N ARG A 78 9.89 13.00 1.44
CA ARG A 78 9.43 12.02 2.42
C ARG A 78 9.20 12.66 3.79
N GLU A 79 10.14 13.46 4.29
CA GLU A 79 10.00 14.14 5.58
C GLU A 79 8.75 15.04 5.62
N ALA A 80 8.58 15.89 4.62
CA ALA A 80 7.50 16.85 4.55
C ALA A 80 6.12 16.17 4.44
N LEU A 81 5.99 15.14 3.60
CA LEU A 81 4.72 14.45 3.40
C LEU A 81 4.36 13.51 4.55
N VAL A 82 5.35 12.90 5.22
CA VAL A 82 5.10 12.04 6.40
C VAL A 82 4.70 12.89 7.61
N ALA A 83 5.24 14.11 7.75
CA ALA A 83 4.85 15.04 8.81
C ALA A 83 3.37 15.50 8.71
N ASN A 84 2.66 15.19 7.61
CA ASN A 84 1.22 15.37 7.50
C ASN A 84 0.49 14.63 8.64
N LEU A 85 -0.37 15.34 9.38
CA LEU A 85 -1.13 14.78 10.50
C LEU A 85 -2.08 13.65 10.08
N LEU A 86 -2.56 13.63 8.83
CA LEU A 86 -3.37 12.51 8.30
C LEU A 86 -2.56 11.23 8.11
N VAL A 87 -1.23 11.31 8.10
CA VAL A 87 -0.31 10.18 7.92
C VAL A 87 0.36 9.81 9.24
N SER A 88 0.81 10.79 10.01
CA SER A 88 1.60 10.59 11.24
C SER A 88 0.83 10.82 12.53
N GLY A 89 -0.40 11.34 12.48
CA GLY A 89 -1.19 11.62 13.67
C GLY A 89 -1.73 10.37 14.37
N ASN A 90 -1.93 9.27 13.63
CA ASN A 90 -2.40 8.00 14.14
C ASN A 90 -1.77 6.83 13.37
N PRO A 91 -1.72 5.61 13.95
CA PRO A 91 -1.33 4.42 13.21
C PRO A 91 -2.27 4.14 12.03
N ILE A 92 -1.70 3.75 10.90
CA ILE A 92 -2.45 3.31 9.71
C ILE A 92 -2.65 1.81 9.80
N LEU A 93 -3.91 1.37 9.72
CA LEU A 93 -4.29 -0.04 9.67
C LEU A 93 -4.13 -0.60 8.26
N PHE A 94 -3.56 -1.80 8.12
CA PHE A 94 -3.43 -2.47 6.83
C PHE A 94 -3.48 -4.00 6.95
N VAL A 95 -3.83 -4.65 5.84
CA VAL A 95 -3.82 -6.10 5.70
C VAL A 95 -2.61 -6.52 4.88
N MET A 96 -1.85 -7.48 5.41
CA MET A 96 -0.86 -8.24 4.63
C MET A 96 -1.47 -9.55 4.17
N ARG A 97 -1.30 -9.86 2.88
CA ARG A 97 -1.69 -11.13 2.27
C ARG A 97 -0.89 -11.41 1.01
N ALA A 98 -0.85 -12.66 0.59
CA ALA A 98 -0.30 -13.01 -0.72
C ALA A 98 -1.14 -12.44 -1.86
N GLN A 99 -0.50 -12.08 -2.97
CA GLN A 99 -1.20 -11.69 -4.20
C GLN A 99 -2.03 -12.87 -4.72
N TYR A 100 -3.28 -12.62 -5.14
CA TYR A 100 -4.13 -13.64 -5.75
C TYR A 100 -3.46 -14.27 -6.99
N LYS A 101 -3.72 -15.56 -7.23
CA LYS A 101 -3.21 -16.26 -8.40
C LYS A 101 -3.69 -15.58 -9.69
N LYS A 102 -2.80 -15.48 -10.67
CA LYS A 102 -3.02 -14.77 -11.95
C LYS A 102 -4.15 -15.38 -12.81
N ASP A 103 -4.47 -16.65 -12.59
CA ASP A 103 -5.45 -17.43 -13.35
C ASP A 103 -6.91 -17.18 -12.92
N HIS A 104 -7.14 -16.36 -11.91
CA HIS A 104 -8.47 -15.95 -11.47
C HIS A 104 -8.63 -14.45 -11.70
N HIS A 105 -9.73 -14.05 -12.34
CA HIS A 105 -10.10 -12.64 -12.43
C HIS A 105 -10.13 -12.02 -11.04
N ASN A 106 -9.79 -10.73 -10.97
CA ASN A 106 -9.86 -9.85 -9.81
C ASN A 106 -11.23 -9.78 -9.10
N THR A 107 -12.24 -10.53 -9.57
CA THR A 107 -13.61 -10.53 -9.06
C THR A 107 -13.93 -11.71 -8.14
N ALA A 108 -13.23 -12.85 -8.25
CA ALA A 108 -13.52 -14.05 -7.45
C ALA A 108 -12.48 -14.23 -6.33
N THR A 109 -12.62 -13.48 -5.23
CA THR A 109 -11.68 -13.50 -4.09
C THR A 109 -12.24 -14.16 -2.82
N MET A 110 -13.48 -14.65 -2.89
CA MET A 110 -14.18 -15.28 -1.76
C MET A 110 -13.75 -16.75 -1.57
N PHE A 111 -13.67 -17.50 -2.67
CA PHE A 111 -13.35 -18.94 -2.69
C PHE A 111 -14.19 -19.71 -1.67
N LYS A 112 -15.50 -19.51 -1.75
CA LYS A 112 -16.48 -20.06 -0.82
C LYS A 112 -16.43 -21.58 -0.85
N THR A 113 -16.56 -22.22 0.31
CA THR A 113 -16.59 -23.69 0.38
C THR A 113 -17.69 -24.28 -0.52
N GLY A 114 -17.35 -25.37 -1.21
CA GLY A 114 -18.25 -26.07 -2.13
C GLY A 114 -18.36 -25.45 -3.54
N GLU A 115 -17.81 -24.26 -3.78
CA GLU A 115 -17.73 -23.70 -5.13
C GLU A 115 -16.56 -24.28 -5.92
N ILE A 116 -16.67 -24.23 -7.26
CA ILE A 116 -15.65 -24.73 -8.20
C ILE A 116 -14.25 -24.13 -7.95
N ASN A 117 -14.21 -22.92 -7.41
CA ASN A 117 -12.99 -22.14 -7.16
C ASN A 117 -12.41 -22.34 -5.75
N THR A 118 -12.99 -23.19 -4.89
CA THR A 118 -12.53 -23.39 -3.49
C THR A 118 -11.02 -23.65 -3.42
N LYS A 119 -10.49 -24.48 -4.34
CA LYS A 119 -9.07 -24.89 -4.37
C LYS A 119 -8.11 -23.79 -4.82
N SER A 120 -8.62 -22.62 -5.19
CA SER A 120 -7.83 -21.45 -5.54
C SER A 120 -7.50 -20.58 -4.33
N PHE A 121 -8.15 -20.82 -3.18
CA PHE A 121 -7.81 -20.18 -1.92
C PHE A 121 -6.34 -20.46 -1.53
N SER A 122 -5.67 -19.42 -1.04
CA SER A 122 -4.37 -19.51 -0.39
C SER A 122 -4.46 -18.78 0.94
N GLY A 123 -4.08 -19.46 2.01
CA GLY A 123 -3.96 -18.88 3.34
C GLY A 123 -2.74 -17.98 3.48
N GLY A 124 -2.61 -17.41 4.68
CA GLY A 124 -1.56 -16.49 5.05
C GLY A 124 -2.05 -15.06 5.00
N GLY A 125 -2.25 -14.46 6.18
CA GLY A 125 -2.58 -13.06 6.27
C GLY A 125 -2.40 -12.49 7.67
N ALA A 126 -2.30 -11.17 7.73
CA ALA A 126 -2.17 -10.46 8.99
C ALA A 126 -2.87 -9.10 8.93
N LEU A 127 -3.42 -8.69 10.07
CA LEU A 127 -3.88 -7.34 10.31
C LEU A 127 -2.82 -6.63 11.14
N LYS A 128 -2.27 -5.54 10.62
CA LYS A 128 -1.14 -4.82 11.21
C LYS A 128 -1.40 -3.32 11.21
N THR A 129 -0.70 -2.59 12.06
CA THR A 129 -0.64 -1.14 12.07
C THR A 129 0.76 -0.64 11.75
N ILE A 130 0.88 0.54 11.15
CA ILE A 130 2.13 1.26 10.99
C ILE A 130 1.99 2.69 11.53
N ASP A 131 2.85 3.07 12.47
CA ASP A 131 2.85 4.39 13.10
C ASP A 131 4.02 5.23 12.58
N PHE A 132 3.71 6.14 11.64
CA PHE A 132 4.69 7.06 11.07
C PHE A 132 5.15 8.15 12.04
N GLY A 133 4.31 8.54 13.02
CA GLY A 133 4.69 9.45 14.10
C GLY A 133 5.73 8.84 15.04
N ARG A 134 5.81 7.50 15.10
CA ARG A 134 6.81 6.74 15.84
C ARG A 134 7.86 6.07 14.93
N GLY A 135 8.24 6.73 13.85
CA GLY A 135 9.33 6.28 12.98
C GLY A 135 8.99 5.06 12.12
N GLY A 136 7.71 4.82 11.85
CA GLY A 136 7.23 3.69 11.07
C GLY A 136 7.17 2.39 11.86
N LYS A 137 6.92 2.45 13.17
CA LYS A 137 6.78 1.25 14.01
C LYS A 137 5.62 0.41 13.50
N VAL A 138 5.88 -0.86 13.19
CA VAL A 138 4.85 -1.83 12.78
C VAL A 138 4.46 -2.72 13.95
N GLU A 139 3.15 -2.88 14.18
CA GLU A 139 2.60 -3.81 15.17
C GLU A 139 1.62 -4.79 14.51
N THR A 140 1.57 -6.02 15.01
CA THR A 140 0.66 -7.05 14.51
C THR A 140 -0.49 -7.20 15.50
N LEU A 141 -1.73 -7.03 15.02
CA LEU A 141 -2.93 -7.22 15.83
C LEU A 141 -3.36 -8.68 15.83
N ILE A 142 -3.35 -9.31 14.64
CA ILE A 142 -3.66 -10.72 14.46
C ILE A 142 -2.97 -11.23 13.19
N GLU A 143 -2.53 -12.48 13.21
CA GLU A 143 -1.87 -13.16 12.10
C GLU A 143 -2.34 -14.61 12.02
N THR A 144 -2.46 -15.12 10.80
CA THR A 144 -2.88 -16.48 10.51
C THR A 144 -2.03 -17.08 9.40
N SER A 145 -1.61 -18.33 9.58
CA SER A 145 -0.82 -19.07 8.60
C SER A 145 -1.68 -19.77 7.55
N GLU A 146 -2.88 -20.22 7.92
CA GLU A 146 -3.79 -20.98 7.05
C GLU A 146 -5.02 -20.17 6.61
N GLY A 147 -5.39 -19.17 7.41
CA GLY A 147 -6.55 -18.35 7.18
C GLY A 147 -6.24 -17.12 6.35
N LEU A 148 -7.24 -16.25 6.22
CA LEU A 148 -7.07 -14.95 5.59
C LEU A 148 -7.96 -13.93 6.28
N ILE A 149 -7.42 -12.72 6.46
CA ILE A 149 -8.10 -11.55 7.00
C ILE A 149 -8.33 -10.58 5.84
N ARG A 150 -9.49 -9.91 5.83
CA ARG A 150 -9.84 -8.92 4.82
C ARG A 150 -10.86 -7.91 5.35
N ASP A 151 -11.02 -6.85 4.57
CA ASP A 151 -12.04 -5.82 4.73
C ASP A 151 -12.11 -5.24 6.16
N PRO A 152 -10.98 -4.77 6.75
CA PRO A 152 -11.01 -4.19 8.08
C PRO A 152 -11.60 -2.78 8.06
N GLU A 153 -12.41 -2.46 9.06
CA GLU A 153 -12.97 -1.14 9.30
C GLU A 153 -12.71 -0.71 10.75
N VAL A 154 -12.23 0.52 10.93
CA VAL A 154 -11.95 1.09 12.24
C VAL A 154 -13.21 1.76 12.77
N HIS A 155 -13.58 1.48 14.02
CA HIS A 155 -14.71 2.14 14.68
C HIS A 155 -14.45 3.65 14.83
N PHE A 156 -15.51 4.47 14.93
CA PHE A 156 -15.41 5.92 14.99
C PHE A 156 -14.57 6.47 16.16
N ASP A 157 -14.43 5.70 17.24
CA ASP A 157 -13.59 6.04 18.40
C ASP A 157 -12.12 5.59 18.26
N GLY A 158 -11.79 4.83 17.21
CA GLY A 158 -10.46 4.26 16.99
C GLY A 158 -10.07 3.09 17.91
N GLY A 159 -10.95 2.68 18.83
CA GLY A 159 -10.65 1.67 19.86
C GLY A 159 -10.97 0.23 19.44
N ARG A 160 -11.81 0.05 18.41
CA ARG A 160 -12.27 -1.25 17.91
C ARG A 160 -12.13 -1.35 16.41
N ILE A 161 -11.95 -2.57 15.93
CA ILE A 161 -11.77 -2.88 14.51
C ILE A 161 -12.66 -4.09 14.19
N VAL A 162 -13.54 -3.93 13.20
CA VAL A 162 -14.33 -5.04 12.65
C VAL A 162 -13.67 -5.50 11.35
N PHE A 163 -13.69 -6.80 11.06
CA PHE A 163 -13.08 -7.36 9.85
C PHE A 163 -13.71 -8.71 9.50
N ALA A 164 -13.48 -9.15 8.26
CA ALA A 164 -13.82 -10.51 7.84
C ALA A 164 -12.60 -11.42 7.94
N MET A 165 -12.79 -12.62 8.50
CA MET A 165 -11.73 -13.62 8.59
C MET A 165 -12.28 -15.03 8.36
N ARG A 166 -11.52 -15.83 7.62
CA ARG A 166 -11.70 -17.29 7.55
C ARG A 166 -10.48 -17.98 8.15
N LYS A 167 -10.69 -19.10 8.84
CA LYS A 167 -9.61 -19.79 9.58
C LYS A 167 -8.69 -20.60 8.67
N ASN A 168 -9.23 -21.20 7.61
CA ASN A 168 -8.50 -22.01 6.63
C ASN A 168 -9.38 -22.25 5.38
N ILE A 169 -8.96 -23.19 4.52
CA ILE A 169 -9.66 -23.55 3.28
C ILE A 169 -11.02 -24.25 3.51
N ASP A 170 -11.21 -24.89 4.66
CA ASP A 170 -12.44 -25.61 5.02
C ASP A 170 -13.45 -24.73 5.77
N ASP A 171 -13.09 -23.48 6.06
CA ASP A 171 -13.94 -22.45 6.67
C ASP A 171 -14.27 -21.34 5.66
N ASP A 172 -15.39 -20.65 5.87
CA ASP A 172 -15.76 -19.45 5.10
C ASP A 172 -15.49 -18.18 5.91
N TYR A 173 -15.64 -17.01 5.30
CA TYR A 173 -15.45 -15.75 6.03
C TYR A 173 -16.58 -15.53 7.04
N HIS A 174 -16.20 -15.15 8.25
CA HIS A 174 -17.12 -14.64 9.26
C HIS A 174 -16.68 -13.26 9.73
N ILE A 175 -17.59 -12.50 10.34
CA ILE A 175 -17.26 -11.19 10.91
C ILE A 175 -16.65 -11.37 12.30
N TYR A 176 -15.55 -10.66 12.54
CA TYR A 176 -14.86 -10.59 13.82
C TYR A 176 -14.69 -9.13 14.23
N GLU A 177 -14.54 -8.93 15.54
CA GLU A 177 -14.17 -7.65 16.15
C GLU A 177 -12.94 -7.87 17.04
N ILE A 178 -12.02 -6.90 17.07
CA ILE A 178 -10.85 -6.88 17.95
C ILE A 178 -10.63 -5.45 18.46
N ASN A 179 -10.06 -5.31 19.65
CA ASN A 179 -9.63 -4.00 20.15
C ASN A 179 -8.35 -3.57 19.41
N ALA A 180 -8.15 -2.26 19.28
CA ALA A 180 -6.96 -1.68 18.65
C ALA A 180 -5.64 -2.01 19.38
N ASP A 181 -5.72 -2.44 20.65
CA ASP A 181 -4.59 -2.93 21.45
C ASP A 181 -4.33 -4.45 21.28
N ALA A 182 -4.93 -5.07 20.26
CA ALA A 182 -4.87 -6.49 19.94
C ALA A 182 -5.54 -7.44 20.96
N THR A 183 -6.27 -6.90 21.94
CA THR A 183 -7.04 -7.71 22.89
C THR A 183 -8.48 -7.94 22.42
N GLY A 184 -9.23 -8.79 23.13
CA GLY A 184 -10.68 -8.87 22.98
C GLY A 184 -11.19 -9.46 21.66
N LEU A 185 -10.37 -10.23 20.92
CA LEU A 185 -10.79 -10.87 19.68
C LEU A 185 -12.08 -11.68 19.87
N LYS A 186 -13.10 -11.36 19.07
CA LYS A 186 -14.44 -11.96 19.15
C LYS A 186 -14.98 -12.28 17.77
N GLN A 187 -15.49 -13.50 17.58
CA GLN A 187 -16.26 -13.88 16.40
C GLN A 187 -17.72 -13.42 16.58
N LEU A 188 -18.23 -12.62 15.64
CA LEU A 188 -19.59 -12.05 15.69
C LEU A 188 -20.60 -12.86 14.89
N THR A 189 -20.19 -13.48 13.78
CA THR A 189 -21.07 -14.34 12.98
C THR A 189 -20.53 -15.77 12.88
N SER A 190 -21.41 -16.75 12.71
CA SER A 190 -21.03 -18.12 12.39
C SER A 190 -22.17 -18.83 11.65
N ALA A 191 -21.84 -19.44 10.51
CA ALA A 191 -22.75 -20.31 9.78
C ALA A 191 -21.98 -21.22 8.81
N PRO A 192 -22.25 -22.54 8.77
CA PRO A 192 -21.62 -23.44 7.81
C PRO A 192 -21.98 -23.08 6.36
N GLY A 193 -21.00 -23.05 5.46
CA GLY A 193 -21.23 -22.80 4.03
C GLY A 193 -21.79 -21.39 3.75
N VAL A 194 -21.54 -20.43 4.62
CA VAL A 194 -21.94 -19.02 4.49
C VAL A 194 -20.71 -18.16 4.67
N ALA A 195 -20.51 -17.23 3.75
CA ALA A 195 -19.49 -16.20 3.86
C ALA A 195 -20.15 -14.85 4.19
N ASP A 196 -19.68 -14.21 5.25
CA ASP A 196 -20.00 -12.86 5.68
C ASP A 196 -18.75 -11.97 5.48
N PHE A 197 -18.87 -10.83 4.80
CA PHE A 197 -17.75 -9.97 4.40
C PHE A 197 -18.16 -8.49 4.22
N ASP A 198 -17.19 -7.60 3.94
CA ASP A 198 -17.38 -6.15 3.82
C ASP A 198 -18.15 -5.52 5.00
N PRO A 199 -17.70 -5.70 6.27
CA PRO A 199 -18.36 -5.10 7.41
C PRO A 199 -18.15 -3.59 7.47
N LEU A 200 -19.12 -2.86 8.03
CA LEU A 200 -19.04 -1.44 8.33
C LEU A 200 -19.74 -1.14 9.66
N TYR A 201 -19.14 -0.28 10.48
CA TYR A 201 -19.81 0.30 11.64
C TYR A 201 -20.83 1.37 11.24
N LEU A 202 -21.96 1.37 11.92
CA LEU A 202 -22.95 2.44 11.88
C LEU A 202 -22.81 3.35 13.11
N PRO A 203 -23.31 4.60 13.06
CA PRO A 203 -23.18 5.55 14.17
C PRO A 203 -23.84 5.12 15.49
N ASP A 204 -24.71 4.11 15.47
CA ASP A 204 -25.40 3.55 16.63
C ASP A 204 -24.73 2.28 17.18
N ASP A 205 -23.46 2.04 16.82
CA ASP A 205 -22.67 0.83 17.11
C ASP A 205 -23.15 -0.46 16.42
N SER A 206 -24.18 -0.40 15.57
CA SER A 206 -24.58 -1.54 14.75
C SER A 206 -23.54 -1.83 13.68
N ILE A 207 -23.49 -3.09 13.21
CA ILE A 207 -22.62 -3.51 12.10
C ILE A 207 -23.48 -3.99 10.95
N VAL A 208 -23.26 -3.43 9.76
CA VAL A 208 -23.79 -3.93 8.49
C VAL A 208 -22.71 -4.72 7.77
N PHE A 209 -23.08 -5.80 7.08
CA PHE A 209 -22.16 -6.64 6.31
C PHE A 209 -22.89 -7.33 5.16
N SER A 210 -22.14 -7.77 4.16
CA SER A 210 -22.63 -8.60 3.06
C SER A 210 -22.62 -10.08 3.45
N SER A 211 -23.65 -10.83 3.06
CA SER A 211 -23.76 -12.26 3.42
C SER A 211 -24.22 -13.10 2.25
N THR A 212 -23.64 -14.31 2.11
CA THR A 212 -24.13 -15.32 1.16
C THR A 212 -25.23 -16.22 1.74
N ARG A 213 -25.78 -15.86 2.92
CA ARG A 213 -26.78 -16.70 3.61
C ARG A 213 -28.07 -16.84 2.80
N GLU A 214 -28.42 -15.80 2.02
CA GLU A 214 -29.51 -15.93 1.07
C GLU A 214 -29.03 -16.66 -0.20
N PRO A 215 -29.73 -17.73 -0.63
CA PRO A 215 -29.38 -18.45 -1.84
C PRO A 215 -29.50 -17.55 -3.07
N LYS A 216 -28.53 -17.65 -3.97
CA LYS A 216 -28.71 -17.16 -5.34
C LYS A 216 -29.45 -18.23 -6.14
N TYR A 217 -30.77 -18.13 -6.14
CA TYR A 217 -31.74 -18.90 -6.96
C TYR A 217 -31.84 -20.40 -6.66
#